data_AF-A0A9W4K2M8-F1
#
_entry.id   AF-A0A9W4K2M8-F1
#
_cell.length_a   1.000
_cell.length_b   1.000
_cell.length_c   1.000
_cell.angle_alpha   90.00
_cell.angle_beta   90.00
_cell.angle_gamma   90.00
#
_symmetry.space_group_name_H-M   'P 1'
#
loop_
_entity.id
_entity.type
_entity.pdbx_description
1 polymer ?
#
loop_
_entity_poly.entity_id
_entity_poly.type
_entity_poly.pdbx_seq_one_letter_code
_entity_poly.pdbx_strand_id
1 'polypeptide(L)'
;MVQIKIPMLTTLSLLSATIGCSAATITNSLLLSSIADQLSLPASTWSANGTHTAKGFTSQSADTPSVEGLKQDCDNINLNKKLAVDFRSDVLGDGVTGFFYKCEKVSSDTNKYWFTISAGDKAQIDQLCDLDTTYPIVFDQQHNTWFIDEPFDCTRRTNPTDFF
;
A
#
# COMPACT_ATOMS: atom_id res chain seq x y z
N MET A 1 -34.06 60.73 -30.33
CA MET A 1 -33.80 60.50 -28.90
C MET A 1 -34.60 59.29 -28.43
N VAL A 2 -33.95 58.14 -28.21
CA VAL A 2 -34.27 57.18 -27.14
C VAL A 2 -32.99 56.36 -26.93
N GLN A 3 -32.32 56.55 -25.79
CA GLN A 3 -31.23 55.67 -25.34
C GLN A 3 -31.86 54.43 -24.69
N ILE A 4 -31.55 53.25 -25.20
CA ILE A 4 -31.87 51.98 -24.54
C ILE A 4 -30.64 51.56 -23.74
N LYS A 5 -30.75 51.59 -22.41
CA LYS A 5 -29.73 51.08 -21.48
C LYS A 5 -29.75 49.55 -21.51
N ILE A 6 -28.63 48.94 -21.85
CA ILE A 6 -28.39 47.49 -21.71
C ILE A 6 -27.73 47.28 -20.33
N PRO A 7 -28.27 46.40 -19.45
CA PRO A 7 -27.58 46.02 -18.24
C PRO A 7 -26.49 45.00 -18.58
N MET A 8 -25.24 45.28 -18.18
CA MET A 8 -24.16 44.30 -18.23
C MET A 8 -24.49 43.13 -17.29
N LEU A 9 -24.61 41.94 -17.87
CA LEU A 9 -24.67 40.69 -17.14
C LEU A 9 -23.28 40.03 -17.17
N THR A 10 -22.86 39.57 -15.99
CA THR A 10 -21.98 38.41 -15.72
C THR A 10 -20.53 38.45 -16.21
N THR A 11 -19.60 38.53 -15.25
CA THR A 11 -18.56 37.51 -15.09
C THR A 11 -18.48 37.12 -13.61
N LEU A 12 -19.02 35.94 -13.30
CA LEU A 12 -18.85 35.29 -12.01
C LEU A 12 -17.47 34.63 -12.07
N SER A 13 -16.47 35.23 -11.44
CA SER A 13 -15.16 34.62 -11.28
C SER A 13 -15.31 33.36 -10.45
N LEU A 14 -15.31 32.20 -11.11
CA LEU A 14 -15.14 30.90 -10.48
C LEU A 14 -13.74 30.88 -9.84
N LEU A 15 -13.68 31.15 -8.55
CA LEU A 15 -12.58 30.72 -7.71
C LEU A 15 -12.62 29.19 -7.67
N SER A 16 -11.93 28.56 -8.62
CA SER A 16 -11.53 27.17 -8.49
C SER A 16 -10.60 27.07 -7.30
N ALA A 17 -11.17 26.79 -6.12
CA ALA A 17 -10.41 26.30 -4.99
C ALA A 17 -9.79 24.96 -5.42
N THR A 18 -8.54 25.00 -5.87
CA THR A 18 -7.70 23.82 -5.88
C THR A 18 -7.56 23.40 -4.43
N ILE A 19 -8.40 22.45 -3.99
CA ILE A 19 -8.15 21.70 -2.77
C ILE A 19 -6.92 20.86 -3.10
N GLY A 20 -5.75 21.49 -2.96
CA GLY A 20 -4.53 20.73 -2.81
C GLY A 20 -4.72 19.92 -1.55
N CYS A 21 -4.90 18.61 -1.70
CA CYS A 21 -4.64 17.66 -0.62
C CYS A 21 -3.15 17.78 -0.31
N SER A 22 -2.76 18.81 0.44
CA SER A 22 -1.52 18.78 1.17
C SER A 22 -1.67 17.63 2.14
N ALA A 23 -0.98 16.52 1.88
CA ALA A 23 -0.81 15.48 2.88
C ALA A 23 -0.27 16.18 4.14
N ALA A 24 -1.06 16.20 5.20
CA ALA A 24 -0.62 16.83 6.44
C ALA A 24 0.63 16.10 6.92
N THR A 25 1.73 16.83 7.12
CA THR A 25 2.91 16.26 7.79
C THR A 25 2.54 16.08 9.26
N ILE A 26 2.21 14.85 9.66
CA ILE A 26 1.89 14.53 11.05
C ILE A 26 3.19 14.35 11.82
N THR A 27 3.73 15.43 12.37
CA THR A 27 4.85 15.37 13.34
C THR A 27 4.30 15.33 14.76
N ASN A 28 4.86 14.49 15.64
CA ASN A 28 4.55 14.45 17.09
C ASN A 28 3.09 14.08 17.43
N SER A 29 2.50 13.10 16.75
CA SER A 29 1.16 12.59 17.09
C SER A 29 1.21 11.54 18.19
N LEU A 30 0.50 11.79 19.29
CA LEU A 30 0.30 10.80 20.37
C LEU A 30 -0.33 9.50 19.84
N LEU A 31 -1.26 9.61 18.89
CA LEU A 31 -1.89 8.45 18.27
C LEU A 31 -0.88 7.62 17.48
N LEU A 32 -0.05 8.26 16.63
CA LEU A 32 0.95 7.55 15.84
C LEU A 32 2.05 6.95 16.72
N SER A 33 2.45 7.63 17.80
CA SER A 33 3.38 7.09 18.79
C SER A 33 2.82 5.83 19.44
N SER A 34 1.58 5.87 19.92
CA SER A 34 0.92 4.71 20.53
C SER A 34 0.81 3.53 19.56
N ILE A 35 0.45 3.79 18.29
CA ILE A 35 0.42 2.77 17.25
C ILE A 35 1.80 2.18 17.02
N ALA A 36 2.83 3.01 16.87
CA ALA A 36 4.21 2.55 16.67
C ALA A 36 4.69 1.69 17.84
N ASP A 37 4.41 2.09 19.08
CA ASP A 37 4.78 1.35 20.29
C ASP A 37 4.07 -0.02 20.36
N GLN A 38 2.76 -0.06 20.13
CA GLN A 38 1.97 -1.31 20.18
C GLN A 38 2.37 -2.31 19.09
N LEU A 39 2.90 -1.80 17.98
CA LEU A 39 3.36 -2.61 16.85
C LEU A 39 4.87 -2.84 16.86
N SER A 40 5.58 -2.33 17.86
CA SER A 40 7.05 -2.39 17.96
C SER A 40 7.75 -1.88 16.70
N LEU A 41 7.23 -0.83 16.07
CA LEU A 41 7.83 -0.24 14.88
C LEU A 41 9.17 0.41 15.26
N PRO A 42 10.23 0.25 14.44
CA PRO A 42 11.50 0.91 14.71
C PRO A 42 11.35 2.44 14.65
N ALA A 43 12.01 3.15 15.57
CA ALA A 43 12.00 4.62 15.59
C ALA A 43 12.63 5.25 14.34
N SER A 44 13.45 4.49 13.61
CA SER A 44 14.19 4.91 12.43
C SER A 44 14.07 3.79 11.40
N THR A 45 13.39 4.05 10.28
CA THR A 45 13.10 3.02 9.28
C THR A 45 13.51 3.46 7.89
N TRP A 46 13.98 2.50 7.12
CA TRP A 46 13.96 2.57 5.66
C TRP A 46 12.59 2.15 5.19
N SER A 47 12.04 2.85 4.19
CA SER A 47 10.73 2.50 3.65
C SER A 47 10.73 2.49 2.14
N ALA A 48 9.82 1.71 1.58
CA ALA A 48 9.45 1.78 0.19
C ALA A 48 7.93 1.74 0.04
N ASN A 49 7.42 2.42 -0.99
CA ASN A 49 6.03 2.26 -1.41
C ASN A 49 5.97 1.94 -2.91
N GLY A 50 4.87 1.35 -3.31
CA GLY A 50 4.75 0.83 -4.66
C GLY A 50 3.56 -0.07 -4.83
N THR A 51 3.67 -0.95 -5.82
CA THR A 51 2.67 -1.98 -6.08
C THR A 51 3.29 -3.33 -6.29
N HIS A 52 2.55 -4.39 -5.97
CA HIS A 52 2.91 -5.74 -6.40
C HIS A 52 1.65 -6.49 -6.79
N THR A 53 1.83 -7.59 -7.50
CA THR A 53 0.77 -8.53 -7.82
C THR A 53 0.99 -9.82 -7.04
N ALA A 54 -0.09 -10.47 -6.63
CA ALA A 54 -0.01 -11.80 -6.03
C ALA A 54 -1.07 -12.69 -6.65
N LYS A 55 -0.69 -13.96 -6.85
CA LYS A 55 -1.61 -14.99 -7.32
C LYS A 55 -2.10 -15.83 -6.16
N GLY A 56 -3.36 -16.24 -6.20
CA GLY A 56 -4.01 -17.00 -5.14
C GLY A 56 -4.57 -18.33 -5.63
N PHE A 57 -4.30 -19.40 -4.89
CA PHE A 57 -4.63 -20.78 -5.27
C PHE A 57 -5.27 -21.57 -4.13
N THR A 58 -6.01 -22.61 -4.48
CA THR A 58 -6.65 -23.50 -3.50
C THR A 58 -5.69 -24.52 -2.89
N SER A 59 -4.51 -24.71 -3.49
CA SER A 59 -3.48 -25.67 -3.06
C SER A 59 -2.07 -25.11 -3.27
N GLN A 60 -1.11 -25.71 -2.58
CA GLN A 60 0.31 -25.37 -2.70
C GLN A 60 0.88 -25.64 -4.11
N SER A 61 0.27 -26.54 -4.87
CA SER A 61 0.68 -26.85 -6.25
C SER A 61 0.37 -25.73 -7.25
N ALA A 62 -0.43 -24.73 -6.86
CA ALA A 62 -0.79 -23.58 -7.68
C ALA A 62 -1.56 -23.90 -8.98
N ASP A 63 -2.33 -24.99 -8.99
CA ASP A 63 -3.03 -25.44 -10.19
C ASP A 63 -4.40 -24.77 -10.38
N THR A 64 -5.11 -24.48 -9.29
CA THR A 64 -6.50 -23.99 -9.30
C THR A 64 -6.60 -22.65 -8.58
N PRO A 65 -7.06 -21.58 -9.26
CA PRO A 65 -7.24 -20.28 -8.63
C PRO A 65 -8.24 -20.29 -7.47
N SER A 66 -7.86 -19.67 -6.34
CA SER A 66 -8.76 -19.41 -5.21
C SER A 66 -9.49 -18.09 -5.43
N VAL A 67 -10.46 -18.08 -6.34
CA VAL A 67 -11.21 -16.86 -6.72
C VAL A 67 -11.87 -16.22 -5.50
N GLU A 68 -12.45 -17.03 -4.61
CA GLU A 68 -13.13 -16.55 -3.41
C GLU A 68 -12.14 -16.00 -2.38
N GLY A 69 -11.03 -16.69 -2.12
CA GLY A 69 -10.05 -16.23 -1.15
C GLY A 69 -9.32 -14.96 -1.60
N LEU A 70 -9.00 -14.85 -2.90
CA LEU A 70 -8.49 -13.61 -3.49
C LEU A 70 -9.48 -12.46 -3.33
N LYS A 71 -10.78 -12.73 -3.54
CA LYS A 71 -11.82 -11.72 -3.36
C LYS A 71 -11.89 -11.25 -1.91
N GLN A 72 -11.91 -12.18 -0.95
CA GLN A 72 -12.00 -11.85 0.48
C GLN A 72 -10.79 -11.05 0.97
N ASP A 73 -9.57 -11.43 0.58
CA ASP A 73 -8.36 -10.68 0.93
C ASP A 73 -8.41 -9.25 0.36
N CYS A 74 -8.79 -9.10 -0.91
CA CYS A 74 -8.88 -7.81 -1.58
C CYS A 74 -9.95 -6.91 -0.95
N ASP A 75 -11.15 -7.46 -0.68
CA ASP A 75 -12.25 -6.75 -0.03
C ASP A 75 -11.83 -6.31 1.39
N ASN A 76 -11.16 -7.18 2.15
CA ASN A 76 -10.67 -6.87 3.49
C ASN A 76 -9.63 -5.74 3.49
N ILE A 77 -8.68 -5.73 2.55
CA ILE A 77 -7.70 -4.64 2.42
C ILE A 77 -8.39 -3.33 2.04
N ASN A 78 -9.34 -3.37 1.12
CA ASN A 78 -10.05 -2.16 0.70
C ASN A 78 -10.92 -1.59 1.82
N LEU A 79 -11.54 -2.44 2.64
CA LEU A 79 -12.36 -2.02 3.78
C LEU A 79 -11.49 -1.59 4.97
N ASN A 80 -10.65 -2.50 5.48
CA ASN A 80 -9.96 -2.36 6.76
C ASN A 80 -8.51 -1.92 6.65
N LYS A 81 -7.92 -1.99 5.44
CA LYS A 81 -6.46 -2.00 5.25
C LYS A 81 -5.85 -3.24 5.92
N LYS A 82 -4.57 -3.50 5.66
CA LYS A 82 -3.87 -4.60 6.29
C LYS A 82 -2.52 -4.13 6.77
N LEU A 83 -2.24 -4.41 8.03
CA LEU A 83 -0.92 -4.25 8.60
C LEU A 83 -0.36 -5.64 8.88
N ALA A 84 0.73 -5.98 8.20
CA ALA A 84 1.43 -7.25 8.33
C ALA A 84 2.76 -7.02 9.07
N VAL A 85 2.81 -7.43 10.34
CA VAL A 85 4.06 -7.50 11.11
C VAL A 85 4.84 -8.73 10.68
N ASP A 86 6.17 -8.64 10.62
CA ASP A 86 7.07 -9.67 10.09
C ASP A 86 6.70 -10.13 8.67
N PHE A 87 6.39 -9.14 7.83
CA PHE A 87 6.04 -9.34 6.44
C PHE A 87 7.17 -10.05 5.68
N ARG A 88 6.87 -11.23 5.16
CA ARG A 88 7.79 -12.08 4.38
C ARG A 88 9.11 -12.35 5.08
N SER A 89 9.08 -12.63 6.38
CA SER A 89 10.28 -13.02 7.14
C SER A 89 10.98 -14.26 6.58
N ASP A 90 10.26 -15.09 5.81
CA ASP A 90 10.80 -16.21 5.03
C ASP A 90 11.80 -15.80 3.95
N VAL A 91 11.77 -14.55 3.49
CA VAL A 91 12.64 -14.00 2.43
C VAL A 91 13.46 -12.80 2.91
N LEU A 92 12.83 -11.89 3.64
CA LEU A 92 13.40 -10.60 4.02
C LEU A 92 13.97 -10.59 5.45
N GLY A 93 13.79 -11.67 6.20
CA GLY A 93 14.11 -11.72 7.63
C GLY A 93 13.10 -10.96 8.50
N ASP A 94 13.30 -11.04 9.81
CA ASP A 94 12.36 -10.50 10.81
C ASP A 94 12.31 -8.96 10.83
N GLY A 95 11.24 -8.40 11.38
CA GLY A 95 11.11 -6.96 11.66
C GLY A 95 10.67 -6.11 10.48
N VAL A 96 10.40 -6.70 9.31
CA VAL A 96 9.79 -6.00 8.17
C VAL A 96 8.30 -5.82 8.43
N THR A 97 7.78 -4.60 8.35
CA THR A 97 6.35 -4.32 8.53
C THR A 97 5.75 -3.79 7.25
N GLY A 98 4.66 -4.40 6.78
CA GLY A 98 3.94 -3.98 5.59
C GLY A 98 2.57 -3.39 5.87
N PHE A 99 2.27 -2.25 5.24
CA PHE A 99 0.95 -1.65 5.23
C PHE A 99 0.34 -1.67 3.83
N PHE A 100 -0.69 -2.48 3.63
CA PHE A 100 -1.41 -2.62 2.36
C PHE A 100 -2.72 -1.84 2.46
N TYR A 101 -2.90 -0.88 1.56
CA TYR A 101 -3.97 0.11 1.69
C TYR A 101 -4.96 0.15 0.54
N LYS A 102 -4.69 -0.58 -0.54
CA LYS A 102 -5.58 -0.73 -1.68
C LYS A 102 -5.31 -2.07 -2.35
N CYS A 103 -6.37 -2.68 -2.87
CA CYS A 103 -6.29 -3.86 -3.71
C CYS A 103 -7.24 -3.74 -4.91
N GLU A 104 -6.82 -4.26 -6.07
CA GLU A 104 -7.64 -4.39 -7.27
C GLU A 104 -7.47 -5.77 -7.88
N LYS A 105 -8.58 -6.41 -8.25
CA LYS A 105 -8.55 -7.66 -9.02
C LYS A 105 -8.08 -7.37 -10.44
N VAL A 106 -7.04 -8.07 -10.90
CA VAL A 106 -6.51 -7.90 -12.27
C VAL A 106 -6.85 -9.08 -13.19
N SER A 107 -7.01 -10.28 -12.65
CA SER A 107 -7.44 -11.48 -13.39
C SER A 107 -8.22 -12.43 -12.47
N SER A 108 -8.58 -13.63 -12.95
CA SER A 108 -9.25 -14.64 -12.13
C SER A 108 -8.39 -15.16 -10.97
N ASP A 109 -7.07 -15.14 -11.12
CA ASP A 109 -6.10 -15.72 -10.20
C ASP A 109 -5.16 -14.69 -9.57
N THR A 110 -5.23 -13.43 -9.98
CA THR A 110 -4.26 -12.40 -9.60
C THR A 110 -4.96 -11.14 -9.10
N ASN A 111 -4.45 -10.60 -7.99
CA ASN A 111 -4.76 -9.28 -7.47
C ASN A 111 -3.53 -8.38 -7.54
N LYS A 112 -3.76 -7.06 -7.63
CA LYS A 112 -2.75 -6.02 -7.48
C LYS A 112 -2.96 -5.27 -6.17
N TYR A 113 -1.87 -5.01 -5.46
CA TYR A 113 -1.88 -4.39 -4.15
C TYR A 113 -1.01 -3.15 -4.13
N TRP A 114 -1.44 -2.12 -3.39
CA TRP A 114 -0.63 -0.94 -3.09
C TRP A 114 -0.15 -1.03 -1.65
N PHE A 115 1.14 -0.75 -1.46
CA PHE A 115 1.80 -0.95 -0.18
C PHE A 115 2.70 0.21 0.21
N THR A 116 2.95 0.31 1.52
CA THR A 116 4.14 0.91 2.10
C THR A 116 4.78 -0.14 3.02
N ILE A 117 6.03 -0.51 2.77
CA ILE A 117 6.81 -1.40 3.64
C ILE A 117 7.87 -0.56 4.37
N SER A 118 8.11 -0.89 5.63
CA SER A 118 9.18 -0.31 6.45
C SER A 118 10.01 -1.41 7.10
N ALA A 119 11.31 -1.15 7.23
CA ALA A 119 12.26 -2.05 7.87
C ALA A 119 13.36 -1.27 8.61
N GLY A 120 13.95 -1.88 9.63
CA GLY A 120 15.08 -1.31 10.37
C GLY A 120 16.40 -1.36 9.59
N ASP A 121 16.53 -2.32 8.66
CA ASP A 121 17.70 -2.49 7.81
C ASP A 121 17.41 -2.07 6.37
N LYS A 122 18.33 -1.30 5.78
CA LYS A 122 18.30 -0.90 4.37
C LYS A 122 18.32 -2.11 3.44
N ALA A 123 19.09 -3.15 3.79
CA ALA A 123 19.26 -4.33 2.94
C ALA A 123 17.93 -5.05 2.69
N GLN A 124 17.02 -5.05 3.69
CA GLN A 124 15.68 -5.63 3.55
C GLN A 124 14.84 -4.86 2.52
N ILE A 125 14.92 -3.53 2.51
CA ILE A 125 14.25 -2.70 1.49
C ILE A 125 14.93 -2.82 0.13
N ASP A 126 16.26 -2.94 0.08
CA ASP A 126 16.97 -3.21 -1.18
C ASP A 126 16.50 -4.54 -1.79
N GLN A 127 16.43 -5.61 -1.00
CA GLN A 127 15.97 -6.93 -1.43
C GLN A 127 14.49 -6.92 -1.84
N LEU A 128 13.62 -6.26 -1.06
CA LEU A 128 12.20 -6.10 -1.42
C LEU A 128 12.04 -5.50 -2.82
N CYS A 129 12.81 -4.44 -3.11
CA CYS A 129 12.72 -3.67 -4.35
C CYS A 129 13.58 -4.24 -5.49
N ASP A 130 14.26 -5.36 -5.27
CA ASP A 130 14.96 -6.09 -6.31
C ASP A 130 13.96 -6.92 -7.12
N LEU A 131 13.93 -6.70 -8.44
CA LEU A 131 13.02 -7.40 -9.35
C LEU A 131 13.39 -8.88 -9.52
N ASP A 132 14.61 -9.26 -9.16
CA ASP A 132 15.08 -10.64 -9.20
C ASP A 132 14.75 -11.41 -7.91
N THR A 133 14.18 -10.75 -6.89
CA THR A 133 13.76 -11.43 -5.65
C THR A 133 12.59 -12.37 -5.92
N THR A 134 12.82 -13.65 -5.60
CA THR A 134 11.80 -14.70 -5.70
C THR A 134 11.14 -14.95 -4.36
N TYR A 135 9.85 -15.19 -4.40
CA TYR A 135 9.03 -15.45 -3.23
C TYR A 135 8.43 -16.86 -3.26
N PRO A 136 8.57 -17.68 -2.21
CA PRO A 136 7.87 -18.96 -2.14
C PRO A 136 6.36 -18.76 -2.02
N ILE A 137 5.63 -19.83 -2.34
CA ILE A 137 4.20 -19.92 -2.08
C ILE A 137 3.94 -20.09 -0.58
N VAL A 138 3.04 -19.29 -0.03
CA VAL A 138 2.72 -19.26 1.40
C VAL A 138 1.23 -19.48 1.61
N PHE A 139 0.88 -20.17 2.70
CA PHE A 139 -0.53 -20.38 3.04
C PHE A 139 -1.04 -19.25 3.93
N ASP A 140 -2.08 -18.58 3.48
CA ASP A 140 -2.87 -17.67 4.29
C ASP A 140 -4.06 -18.41 4.90
N GLN A 141 -4.00 -18.57 6.22
CA GLN A 141 -5.03 -19.25 6.99
C GLN A 141 -6.35 -18.46 7.01
N GLN A 142 -6.31 -17.12 6.96
CA GLN A 142 -7.50 -16.29 7.09
C GLN A 142 -8.47 -16.49 5.91
N HIS A 143 -7.95 -16.55 4.69
CA HIS A 143 -8.75 -16.71 3.48
C HIS A 143 -8.63 -18.12 2.88
N ASN A 144 -8.02 -19.07 3.61
CA ASN A 144 -7.77 -20.45 3.16
C ASN A 144 -7.20 -20.50 1.73
N THR A 145 -6.14 -19.72 1.50
CA THR A 145 -5.60 -19.49 0.15
C THR A 145 -4.08 -19.55 0.16
N TRP A 146 -3.52 -20.20 -0.84
CA TRP A 146 -2.08 -20.24 -1.09
C TRP A 146 -1.70 -19.07 -2.00
N PHE A 147 -0.82 -18.20 -1.53
CA PHE A 147 -0.38 -17.00 -2.24
C PHE A 147 1.04 -17.12 -2.75
N ILE A 148 1.27 -16.65 -3.96
CA ILE A 148 2.61 -16.37 -4.50
C ILE A 148 2.66 -14.90 -4.87
N ASP A 149 3.55 -14.17 -4.20
CA ASP A 149 3.83 -12.78 -4.52
C ASP A 149 4.75 -12.73 -5.75
N GLU A 150 4.40 -11.88 -6.71
CA GLU A 150 5.29 -11.48 -7.80
C GLU A 150 6.20 -10.33 -7.30
N PRO A 151 7.30 -10.01 -8.01
CA PRO A 151 8.24 -8.97 -7.58
C PRO A 151 7.58 -7.62 -7.27
N PHE A 152 8.12 -6.91 -6.28
CA PHE A 152 7.57 -5.66 -5.80
C PHE A 152 8.10 -4.48 -6.64
N ASP A 153 7.19 -3.76 -7.28
CA ASP A 153 7.50 -2.54 -8.03
C ASP A 153 7.52 -1.34 -7.06
N CYS A 154 8.70 -1.09 -6.49
CA CYS A 154 8.96 0.05 -5.62
C CYS A 154 9.10 1.35 -6.42
N THR A 155 8.16 2.28 -6.25
CA THR A 155 8.15 3.57 -6.97
C THR A 155 8.76 4.71 -6.18
N ARG A 156 8.79 4.61 -4.84
CA ARG A 156 9.45 5.57 -3.96
C ARG A 156 10.13 4.83 -2.81
N ARG A 157 11.31 5.33 -2.45
CA ARG A 157 12.07 4.89 -1.28
C ARG A 157 12.39 6.08 -0.40
N THR A 158 12.44 5.86 0.90
CA THR A 158 12.85 6.87 1.88
C THR A 158 13.85 6.27 2.85
N ASN A 159 14.81 7.10 3.25
CA ASN A 159 15.73 6.81 4.34
C ASN A 159 15.16 7.38 5.66
N PRO A 160 15.73 7.01 6.82
CA PRO A 160 15.18 7.47 8.09
C PRO A 160 15.30 8.97 8.36
N THR A 161 16.15 9.68 7.62
CA THR A 161 16.34 11.13 7.74
C THR A 161 15.42 11.95 6.83
N ASP A 162 14.68 11.32 5.91
CA ASP A 162 13.82 12.03 4.94
C ASP A 162 12.55 12.66 5.56
N PHE A 163 12.25 12.37 6.83
CA PHE A 163 11.05 12.84 7.54
C PHE A 163 11.34 13.86 8.65
N PHE A 164 12.59 14.31 8.77
CA PHE A 164 13.04 15.34 9.71
C PHE A 164 13.43 16.64 9.00
#